data_AF-A0A841A8K4-F1
#
_entry.id   AF-A0A841A8K4-F1
#
_cell.length_a   1.000
_cell.length_b   1.000
_cell.length_c   1.000
_cell.angle_alpha   90.00
_cell.angle_beta   90.00
_cell.angle_gamma   90.00
#
_symmetry.space_group_name_H-M   'P 1'
#
loop_
_entity.id
_entity.type
_entity.pdbx_description
1 polymer ?
#
loop_
_entity_poly.entity_id
_entity_poly.type
_entity_poly.pdbx_seq_one_letter_code
_entity_poly.pdbx_strand_id
1 'polypeptide(L)'
;MQRQFWRLIATGITSAEAALAVGVSVPVGSRWYRHAGGMSPISLAEPIGRYLSFEEREEIAILHAQAKGVREIAREIGRDPGTVSRELRRNAATRAGKLEYRATVAQWKAQQSAKRPKAAVESRIVV
;
A
#
# COMPACT_ATOMS: atom_id res chain seq x y z
N MET A 1 -8.88 0.11 7.06
CA MET A 1 -9.06 -0.34 8.45
C MET A 1 -7.74 -0.43 9.22
N GLN A 2 -6.83 -1.38 8.97
CA GLN A 2 -5.58 -1.51 9.77
C GLN A 2 -4.65 -0.27 9.74
N ARG A 3 -4.51 0.43 8.60
CA ARG A 3 -3.73 1.69 8.55
C ARG A 3 -4.30 2.78 9.45
N GLN A 4 -5.61 2.98 9.40
CA GLN A 4 -6.29 3.98 10.21
C GLN A 4 -6.18 3.64 11.71
N PHE A 5 -6.30 2.35 12.05
CA PHE A 5 -6.10 1.85 13.41
C PHE A 5 -4.72 2.24 13.94
N TRP A 6 -3.68 1.98 13.16
CA TRP A 6 -2.30 2.31 13.55
C TRP A 6 -2.00 3.81 13.52
N ARG A 7 -2.66 4.60 12.67
CA ARG A 7 -2.59 6.07 12.71
C ARG A 7 -3.15 6.61 14.03
N LEU A 8 -4.28 6.06 14.48
CA LEU A 8 -4.87 6.41 15.77
C LEU A 8 -4.01 5.96 16.95
N ILE A 9 -3.46 4.74 16.91
CA ILE A 9 -2.47 4.32 17.93
C ILE A 9 -1.28 5.29 17.98
N ALA A 10 -0.80 5.79 16.83
CA ALA A 10 0.31 6.74 16.78
C ALA A 10 -0.05 8.13 17.36
N THR A 11 -1.34 8.48 17.50
CA THR A 11 -1.77 9.69 18.23
C THR A 11 -1.85 9.49 19.74
N GLY A 12 -1.53 8.30 20.25
CA GLY A 12 -1.49 7.98 21.68
C GLY A 12 -2.79 7.44 22.27
N ILE A 13 -3.82 7.13 21.46
CA ILE A 13 -5.07 6.55 21.98
C ILE A 13 -4.96 5.04 22.17
N THR A 14 -5.86 4.47 22.98
CA THR A 14 -5.82 3.04 23.30
C THR A 14 -6.23 2.16 22.11
N SER A 15 -5.78 0.91 22.11
CA SER A 15 -6.17 -0.07 21.08
C SER A 15 -7.66 -0.39 21.06
N ALA A 16 -8.36 -0.21 22.19
CA ALA A 16 -9.81 -0.34 22.26
C ALA A 16 -10.51 0.83 21.55
N GLU A 17 -10.13 2.06 21.84
CA GLU A 17 -10.68 3.26 21.19
C GLU A 17 -10.37 3.29 19.69
N ALA A 18 -9.12 2.95 19.32
CA ALA A 18 -8.72 2.84 17.92
C ALA A 18 -9.52 1.77 17.17
N ALA A 19 -9.89 0.66 17.82
CA ALA A 19 -10.72 -0.39 17.22
C ALA A 19 -12.14 0.10 16.93
N LEU A 20 -12.76 0.75 17.90
CA LEU A 20 -14.10 1.33 17.76
C LEU A 20 -14.13 2.39 16.65
N ALA A 21 -13.13 3.28 16.63
CA ALA A 21 -13.03 4.35 15.66
C ALA A 21 -12.86 3.86 14.21
N VAL A 22 -12.30 2.66 13.99
CA VAL A 22 -12.18 2.06 12.64
C VAL A 22 -13.29 1.04 12.33
N GLY A 23 -14.27 0.89 13.21
CA GLY A 23 -15.42 0.00 13.03
C GLY A 23 -15.10 -1.49 13.18
N VAL A 24 -14.09 -1.85 13.98
CA VAL A 24 -13.79 -3.26 14.30
C VAL A 24 -14.01 -3.56 15.77
N SER A 25 -14.28 -4.82 16.11
CA SER A 25 -14.48 -5.22 17.51
C SER A 25 -13.19 -5.06 18.32
N VAL A 26 -13.35 -4.66 19.59
CA VAL A 26 -12.22 -4.46 20.52
C VAL A 26 -11.29 -5.68 20.60
N PRO A 27 -11.77 -6.94 20.67
CA PRO A 27 -10.88 -8.10 20.66
C PRO A 27 -10.02 -8.22 19.39
N VAL A 28 -10.52 -7.78 18.23
CA VAL A 28 -9.77 -7.76 16.97
C VAL A 28 -8.67 -6.71 17.02
N GLY A 29 -8.97 -5.49 17.46
CA GLY A 29 -7.97 -4.43 17.64
C GLY A 29 -6.88 -4.80 18.65
N SER A 30 -7.25 -5.36 19.80
CA SER A 30 -6.31 -5.85 20.82
C SER A 30 -5.41 -6.97 20.29
N ARG A 31 -5.92 -7.83 19.40
CA ARG A 31 -5.11 -8.88 18.75
C ARG A 31 -4.14 -8.27 17.74
N TRP A 32 -4.57 -7.29 16.95
CA TRP A 32 -3.69 -6.57 16.02
C TRP A 32 -2.54 -5.88 16.75
N TYR A 33 -2.84 -5.19 17.86
CA TYR A 33 -1.85 -4.50 18.68
C TYR A 33 -0.80 -5.47 19.26
N ARG A 34 -1.25 -6.57 19.88
CA ARG A 34 -0.35 -7.59 20.47
C ARG A 34 0.49 -8.31 19.42
N HIS A 35 -0.09 -8.71 18.30
CA HIS A 35 0.66 -9.41 17.25
C HIS A 35 1.77 -8.56 16.62
N ALA A 36 1.61 -7.24 16.61
CA ALA A 36 2.63 -6.34 16.06
C ALA A 36 3.58 -5.76 17.14
N GLY A 37 3.47 -6.22 18.40
CA GLY A 37 4.35 -5.77 19.48
C GLY A 37 4.16 -4.30 19.87
N GLY A 38 2.96 -3.74 19.66
CA GLY A 38 2.65 -2.34 19.96
C GLY A 38 3.15 -1.32 18.92
N MET A 39 3.82 -1.78 17.86
CA MET A 39 4.31 -0.93 16.76
C MET A 39 3.63 -1.30 15.45
N SER A 40 3.46 -0.32 14.55
CA SER A 40 2.80 -0.62 13.27
C SER A 40 3.68 -1.53 12.38
N PRO A 41 3.18 -2.67 11.90
CA PRO A 41 3.92 -3.55 10.99
C PRO A 41 3.90 -3.05 9.54
N ILE A 42 3.30 -1.88 9.32
CA ILE A 42 3.12 -1.20 8.04
C ILE A 42 3.67 0.21 8.19
N SER A 43 4.35 0.71 7.17
CA SER A 43 4.73 2.12 7.16
C SER A 43 3.45 2.97 7.17
N LEU A 44 3.33 3.85 8.17
CA LEU A 44 2.23 4.80 8.32
C LEU A 44 2.46 6.10 7.57
N ALA A 45 3.71 6.35 7.17
CA ALA A 45 4.04 7.42 6.26
C ALA A 45 3.30 7.17 4.94
N GLU A 46 2.61 8.20 4.45
CA GLU A 46 2.19 8.18 3.05
C GLU A 46 3.43 8.09 2.18
N PRO A 47 3.39 7.29 1.09
CA PRO A 47 4.53 7.20 0.21
C PRO A 47 4.78 8.55 -0.48
N ILE A 48 5.64 9.36 0.12
CA ILE A 48 6.18 10.57 -0.48
C ILE A 48 7.31 10.18 -1.44
N GLY A 49 7.24 10.67 -2.69
CA GLY A 49 8.25 10.43 -3.72
C GLY A 49 7.98 9.20 -4.60
N ARG A 50 8.85 8.18 -4.54
CA ARG A 50 8.98 7.10 -5.55
C ARG A 50 7.78 6.13 -5.64
N TYR A 51 6.98 6.01 -4.59
CA TYR A 51 5.95 4.97 -4.48
C TYR A 51 4.55 5.54 -4.67
N LEU A 52 3.65 4.76 -5.30
CA LEU A 52 2.25 5.16 -5.47
C LEU A 52 1.46 4.99 -4.17
N SER A 53 0.70 6.02 -3.82
CA SER A 53 -0.29 6.04 -2.74
C SER A 53 -1.46 5.10 -3.05
N PHE A 54 -2.33 4.90 -2.06
CA PHE A 54 -3.54 4.09 -2.30
C PHE A 54 -4.52 4.80 -3.23
N GLU A 55 -4.71 6.10 -3.04
CA GLU A 55 -5.55 6.96 -3.87
C GLU A 55 -5.07 6.95 -5.32
N GLU A 56 -3.76 7.09 -5.56
CA GLU A 56 -3.21 7.01 -6.92
C GLU A 56 -3.44 5.64 -7.56
N ARG A 57 -3.41 4.55 -6.78
CA ARG A 57 -3.73 3.20 -7.29
C ARG A 57 -5.22 3.05 -7.59
N GLU A 58 -6.09 3.71 -6.84
CA GLU A 58 -7.53 3.73 -7.10
C GLU A 58 -7.83 4.48 -8.40
N GLU A 59 -7.22 5.65 -8.58
CA GLU A 59 -7.34 6.45 -9.80
C GLU A 59 -6.83 5.67 -11.02
N ILE A 60 -5.66 5.01 -10.91
CA ILE A 60 -5.16 4.12 -11.96
C ILE A 60 -6.16 3.01 -12.28
N ALA A 61 -6.86 2.44 -11.29
CA ALA A 61 -7.83 1.37 -11.51
C ALA A 61 -9.07 1.88 -12.27
N ILE A 62 -9.58 3.06 -11.92
CA ILE A 62 -10.71 3.69 -12.59
C ILE A 62 -10.37 3.99 -14.05
N LEU A 63 -9.26 4.70 -14.28
CA LEU A 63 -8.85 5.12 -15.62
C LEU A 63 -8.44 3.93 -16.50
N HIS A 64 -7.82 2.90 -15.93
CA HIS A 64 -7.54 1.66 -16.64
C HIS A 64 -8.82 0.89 -17.00
N ALA A 65 -9.84 0.88 -16.13
CA ALA A 65 -11.14 0.27 -16.44
C ALA A 65 -11.88 1.01 -17.57
N GLN A 66 -11.65 2.31 -17.71
CA GLN A 66 -12.08 3.13 -18.85
C GLN A 66 -11.25 2.91 -20.13
N ALA A 67 -10.30 1.97 -20.12
CA ALA A 67 -9.38 1.67 -21.22
C ALA A 67 -8.47 2.84 -21.64
N LYS A 68 -8.21 3.80 -20.75
CA LYS A 68 -7.24 4.88 -21.02
C LYS A 68 -5.81 4.33 -21.14
N GLY A 69 -5.02 4.98 -21.98
CA GLY A 69 -3.62 4.59 -22.20
C GLY A 69 -2.71 4.96 -21.02
N VAL A 70 -1.62 4.23 -20.82
CA VAL A 70 -0.64 4.46 -19.72
C VAL A 70 -0.17 5.92 -19.64
N ARG A 71 0.08 6.57 -20.78
CA ARG A 71 0.54 7.97 -20.84
C ARG A 71 -0.54 8.99 -20.49
N GLU A 72 -1.80 8.61 -20.64
CA GLU A 72 -2.96 9.44 -20.32
C GLU A 72 -3.22 9.35 -18.81
N ILE A 73 -3.28 8.13 -18.28
CA ILE A 73 -3.37 7.85 -16.84
C ILE A 73 -2.28 8.61 -16.09
N ALA A 74 -1.03 8.52 -16.57
CA ALA A 74 0.11 9.18 -15.95
C ALA A 74 -0.01 10.70 -15.93
N ARG A 75 -0.56 11.32 -16.98
CA ARG A 75 -0.81 12.77 -17.02
C ARG A 75 -1.89 13.19 -16.02
N GLU A 76 -2.95 12.40 -15.91
CA GLU A 76 -4.09 12.68 -15.03
C GLU A 76 -3.71 12.61 -13.55
N ILE A 77 -2.85 11.65 -13.17
CA ILE A 77 -2.35 11.52 -11.79
C ILE A 77 -1.06 12.30 -11.52
N GLY A 78 -0.52 13.03 -12.50
CA GLY A 78 0.73 13.80 -12.36
C GLY A 78 2.00 12.96 -12.12
N ARG A 79 2.10 11.76 -12.71
CA ARG A 79 3.23 10.82 -12.54
C ARG A 79 3.95 10.50 -13.84
N ASP A 80 5.14 9.90 -13.70
CA ASP A 80 5.88 9.32 -14.83
C ASP A 80 5.12 8.14 -15.47
N PRO A 81 4.94 8.10 -16.81
CA PRO A 81 4.35 6.95 -17.50
C PRO A 81 5.05 5.62 -17.20
N GLY A 82 6.36 5.64 -16.96
CA GLY A 82 7.10 4.46 -16.55
C GLY A 82 6.64 3.92 -15.19
N THR A 83 6.23 4.79 -14.26
CA THR A 83 5.67 4.39 -12.95
C THR A 83 4.35 3.67 -13.12
N VAL A 84 3.42 4.22 -13.90
CA VAL A 84 2.12 3.58 -14.21
C VAL A 84 2.31 2.26 -14.95
N SER A 85 3.21 2.20 -15.95
CA SER A 85 3.50 0.94 -16.66
C SER A 85 4.05 -0.15 -15.74
N ARG A 86 5.01 0.21 -14.87
CA ARG A 86 5.62 -0.73 -13.92
C ARG A 86 4.60 -1.22 -12.90
N GLU A 87 3.69 -0.34 -12.47
CA GLU A 87 2.61 -0.65 -11.55
C GLU A 87 1.63 -1.67 -12.16
N LEU A 88 1.04 -1.35 -13.31
CA LEU A 88 0.08 -2.22 -14.00
C LEU A 88 0.70 -3.60 -14.30
N ARG A 89 1.95 -3.65 -14.78
CA ARG A 89 2.63 -4.90 -15.10
C ARG A 89 2.89 -5.78 -13.88
N ARG A 90 3.31 -5.20 -12.75
CA ARG A 90 3.72 -5.97 -11.56
C ARG A 90 2.54 -6.35 -10.65
N ASN A 91 1.53 -5.50 -10.61
CA ASN A 91 0.46 -5.60 -9.62
C ASN A 91 -0.89 -6.01 -10.18
N ALA A 92 -1.06 -6.12 -11.52
CA ALA A 92 -2.25 -6.74 -12.09
C ALA A 92 -2.47 -8.14 -11.49
N ALA A 93 -3.72 -8.44 -11.14
CA ALA A 93 -4.10 -9.72 -10.56
C ALA A 93 -4.89 -10.50 -11.60
N THR A 94 -4.57 -11.78 -11.76
CA THR A 94 -5.40 -12.67 -12.57
C THR A 94 -6.57 -13.11 -11.71
N ARG A 95 -7.80 -12.81 -12.14
CA ARG A 95 -9.02 -13.36 -11.55
C ARG A 95 -9.84 -13.99 -12.67
N ALA A 96 -10.24 -15.25 -12.49
CA ALA A 96 -11.02 -16.00 -13.48
C ALA A 96 -10.43 -15.99 -14.91
N GLY A 97 -9.09 -16.03 -15.02
CA GLY A 97 -8.39 -16.01 -16.31
C GLY A 97 -8.23 -14.61 -16.95
N LYS A 98 -8.81 -13.55 -16.38
CA LYS A 98 -8.67 -12.17 -16.86
C LYS A 98 -7.71 -11.37 -15.98
N LEU A 99 -6.80 -10.62 -16.59
CA LEU A 99 -5.95 -9.65 -15.92
C LEU A 99 -6.80 -8.43 -15.55
N GLU A 100 -7.16 -8.31 -14.28
CA GLU A 100 -7.87 -7.15 -13.75
C GLU A 100 -6.98 -6.41 -12.76
N TYR A 101 -6.85 -5.10 -12.96
CA TYR A 101 -6.13 -4.25 -12.02
C TYR A 101 -7.08 -3.81 -10.89
N ARG A 102 -6.76 -4.20 -9.64
CA ARG A 102 -7.51 -3.81 -8.44
C ARG A 102 -6.58 -3.12 -7.45
N ALA A 103 -6.88 -1.88 -7.09
CA ALA A 103 -6.05 -1.04 -6.21
C ALA A 103 -5.73 -1.71 -4.86
N THR A 104 -6.71 -2.38 -4.25
CA THR A 104 -6.55 -3.08 -2.96
C THR A 104 -5.58 -4.25 -3.06
N VAL A 105 -5.64 -5.04 -4.14
CA VAL A 105 -4.73 -6.15 -4.38
C VAL A 105 -3.32 -5.64 -4.69
N ALA A 106 -3.23 -4.60 -5.51
CA ALA A 106 -1.96 -3.94 -5.83
C ALA A 106 -1.26 -3.39 -4.58
N GLN A 107 -2.03 -2.75 -3.70
CA GLN A 107 -1.55 -2.26 -2.42
C GLN A 107 -1.04 -3.40 -1.52
N TRP A 108 -1.80 -4.49 -1.40
CA TRP A 108 -1.37 -5.65 -0.62
C TRP A 108 -0.07 -6.26 -1.17
N LYS A 109 0.02 -6.46 -2.49
CA LYS A 109 1.24 -6.95 -3.16
C LYS A 109 2.45 -6.05 -2.91
N ALA A 110 2.26 -4.73 -2.99
CA ALA A 110 3.30 -3.76 -2.71
C ALA A 110 3.78 -3.86 -1.24
N GLN A 111 2.85 -4.00 -0.29
CA GLN A 111 3.18 -4.17 1.13
C GLN A 111 3.91 -5.48 1.40
N GLN A 112 3.51 -6.61 0.78
CA GLN A 112 4.24 -7.88 0.93
C GLN A 112 5.65 -7.79 0.32
N SER A 113 5.79 -7.13 -0.83
CA SER A 113 7.09 -6.93 -1.48
C SER A 113 8.03 -6.06 -0.64
N ALA A 114 7.49 -5.09 0.11
CA ALA A 114 8.26 -4.24 1.01
C ALA A 114 8.79 -4.97 2.26
N LYS A 115 8.12 -6.06 2.69
CA LYS A 115 8.57 -6.88 3.84
C LYS A 115 9.75 -7.78 3.52
N ARG A 116 10.01 -8.06 2.23
CA ARG A 116 11.11 -8.92 1.83
C ARG A 116 12.45 -8.20 2.10
N PRO A 117 13.35 -8.76 2.93
CA PRO A 117 14.68 -8.18 3.11
C PRO A 117 15.37 -8.13 1.75
N LYS A 118 15.77 -6.94 1.32
CA LYS A 118 16.66 -6.78 0.17
C LYS A 118 18.07 -7.02 0.69
N ALA A 119 18.82 -7.90 0.02
CA ALA A 119 20.26 -7.96 0.21
C ALA A 119 20.79 -6.54 -0.02
N ALA A 120 21.37 -5.95 1.04
CA ALA A 120 22.10 -4.70 0.89
C ALA A 120 23.22 -4.97 -0.11
N VAL A 121 23.37 -4.10 -1.10
CA VAL A 121 24.58 -4.10 -1.92
C VAL A 121 25.68 -3.65 -0.97
N GLU A 122 26.49 -4.61 -0.50
CA GLU A 122 27.69 -4.34 0.28
C GLU A 122 28.65 -3.55 -0.63
N SER A 123 28.57 -2.22 -0.54
CA SER A 123 29.56 -1.34 -1.14
C SER A 123 30.86 -1.53 -0.38
N ARG A 124 31.73 -2.42 -0.88
CA ARG A 124 33.14 -2.47 -0.48
C ARG A 124 33.75 -1.10 -0.72
N ILE A 125 33.86 -0.32 0.35
CA ILE A 125 34.83 0.77 0.43
C ILE A 125 36.19 0.07 0.52
N VAL A 126 36.96 0.14 -0.56
CA VAL A 126 38.37 -0.21 -0.55
C VAL A 126 39.08 0.97 0.12
N VAL A 127 39.63 0.75 1.31
CA VAL A 127 40.56 1.68 1.98
C VAL A 127 41.95 1.47 1.40
#